data_AF-A0A7S2R863-F1
#
_entry.id   AF-A0A7S2R863-F1
#
_cell.length_a   1.000
_cell.length_b   1.000
_cell.length_c   1.000
_cell.angle_alpha   90.00
_cell.angle_beta   90.00
_cell.angle_gamma   90.00
#
_symmetry.space_group_name_H-M   'P 1'
#
loop_
_entity.id
_entity.type
_entity.pdbx_description
1 polymer ?
#
loop_
_entity_poly.entity_id
_entity_poly.type
_entity_poly.pdbx_seq_one_letter_code
_entity_poly.pdbx_strand_id
1 'polypeptide(L)'
;SSVSDRAKADMETASNRHEEDLRQLRDELANQIDAFNVYRTRAHTALKKTAADQQEWELQLASLRGELEAALANAREAESKAEVAHTELAALQETRDAAVAALEKAEIQMEEAAKIAASKAQEEYSAKVTVLETQVVQWEETSTKAMEQVEGMRQSTNALEAKLAEREGEVDKLQREMKEKGVRARRLVEEKDDEIRRLRDSIAAKAVDAKSARPRKFTPLASLIDGEAEAPREEDHGTPTVAPVDPAQAAREEQQILSQARLQASRDALALQLKGENAALEKKLEGRGKELAERDRQLASFRSKTEALQKQVADMERDSRMKADLLEAADADHKLKYLKSAVLQFMLANPEDDKQKAALMRVVAAILHFSEQEMESVQAAIADTSAIVSNPVAMTWNALFSLGGAGGTGAAAVVPPTQATRRMAPEPEAEAATAADAEAAAGGARENGE
;
A
#
# COMPACT_ATOMS: atom_id res chain seq x y z
N SER A 1 -95.50 -33.13 -125.85
CA SER A 1 -94.06 -33.25 -125.56
C SER A 1 -93.54 -32.07 -124.72
N SER A 2 -93.91 -30.81 -124.98
CA SER A 2 -93.40 -29.63 -124.24
C SER A 2 -93.77 -29.50 -122.74
N VAL A 3 -94.84 -30.16 -122.25
CA VAL A 3 -95.24 -30.11 -120.83
C VAL A 3 -94.41 -31.08 -119.98
N SER A 4 -93.99 -32.22 -120.55
CA SER A 4 -93.18 -33.22 -119.85
C SER A 4 -91.74 -32.75 -119.64
N ASP A 5 -91.19 -31.97 -120.57
CA ASP A 5 -89.82 -31.47 -120.47
C ASP A 5 -89.72 -30.29 -119.50
N ARG A 6 -90.76 -29.44 -119.39
CA ARG A 6 -90.87 -28.45 -118.31
C ARG A 6 -91.01 -29.07 -116.94
N ALA A 7 -91.88 -30.08 -116.79
CA ALA A 7 -92.03 -30.78 -115.51
C ALA A 7 -90.72 -31.47 -115.06
N LYS A 8 -89.93 -32.00 -115.99
CA LYS A 8 -88.59 -32.54 -115.69
C LYS A 8 -87.60 -31.46 -115.28
N ALA A 9 -87.56 -30.33 -115.99
CA ALA A 9 -86.70 -29.19 -115.63
C ALA A 9 -87.08 -28.56 -114.28
N ASP A 10 -88.37 -28.45 -113.98
CA ASP A 10 -88.87 -27.95 -112.69
C ASP A 10 -88.55 -28.95 -111.56
N MET A 11 -88.63 -30.25 -111.82
CA MET A 11 -88.24 -31.28 -110.85
C MET A 11 -86.73 -31.32 -110.63
N GLU A 12 -85.92 -31.13 -111.67
CA GLU A 12 -84.46 -31.07 -111.59
C GLU A 12 -83.99 -29.79 -110.87
N THR A 13 -84.62 -28.65 -111.12
CA THR A 13 -84.33 -27.42 -110.35
C THR A 13 -84.80 -27.51 -108.89
N ALA A 14 -85.92 -28.17 -108.59
CA ALA A 14 -86.34 -28.45 -107.22
C ALA A 14 -85.39 -29.43 -106.51
N SER A 15 -84.91 -30.46 -107.22
CA SER A 15 -83.90 -31.41 -106.71
C SER A 15 -82.58 -30.70 -106.43
N ASN A 16 -82.09 -29.87 -107.36
CA ASN A 16 -80.86 -29.11 -107.19
C ASN A 16 -80.96 -28.11 -106.03
N ARG A 17 -82.10 -27.42 -105.86
CA ARG A 17 -82.34 -26.55 -104.69
C ARG A 17 -82.38 -27.33 -103.38
N HIS A 18 -83.04 -28.49 -103.38
CA HIS A 18 -83.08 -29.35 -102.19
C HIS A 18 -81.69 -29.88 -101.83
N GLU A 19 -80.89 -30.26 -102.83
CA GLU A 19 -79.49 -30.67 -102.63
C GLU A 19 -78.63 -29.51 -102.12
N GLU A 20 -78.86 -28.29 -102.61
CA GLU A 20 -78.17 -27.08 -102.13
C GLU A 20 -78.57 -26.75 -100.68
N ASP A 21 -79.85 -26.82 -100.33
CA ASP A 21 -80.32 -26.65 -98.94
C ASP A 21 -79.73 -27.72 -98.02
N LEU A 22 -79.69 -28.99 -98.45
CA LEU A 22 -79.05 -30.07 -97.69
C LEU A 22 -77.55 -29.85 -97.53
N ARG A 23 -76.89 -29.27 -98.52
CA ARG A 23 -75.47 -28.92 -98.44
C ARG A 23 -75.25 -27.76 -97.46
N GLN A 24 -76.07 -26.70 -97.53
CA GLN A 24 -76.03 -25.58 -96.59
C GLN A 24 -76.27 -26.05 -95.15
N LEU A 25 -77.29 -26.89 -94.90
CA LEU A 25 -77.56 -27.45 -93.58
C LEU A 25 -76.41 -28.33 -93.07
N ARG A 26 -75.75 -29.10 -93.96
CA ARG A 26 -74.55 -29.88 -93.59
C ARG A 26 -73.38 -28.97 -93.22
N ASP A 27 -73.16 -27.91 -93.98
CA ASP A 27 -72.08 -26.95 -93.73
C ASP A 27 -72.36 -26.15 -92.45
N GLU A 28 -73.61 -25.75 -92.19
CA GLU A 28 -74.04 -25.14 -90.92
C GLU A 28 -73.87 -26.07 -89.73
N LEU A 29 -74.28 -27.34 -89.87
CA LEU A 29 -74.09 -28.34 -88.82
C LEU A 29 -72.60 -28.59 -88.55
N ALA A 30 -71.76 -28.65 -89.58
CA ALA A 30 -70.32 -28.77 -89.45
C ALA A 30 -69.73 -27.55 -88.72
N ASN A 31 -70.12 -26.33 -89.14
CA ASN A 31 -69.69 -25.09 -88.48
C ASN A 31 -70.13 -25.02 -87.01
N GLN A 32 -71.34 -25.50 -86.68
CA GLN A 32 -71.83 -25.57 -85.30
C GLN A 32 -71.06 -26.59 -84.46
N ILE A 33 -70.75 -27.76 -85.02
CA ILE A 33 -69.92 -28.77 -84.36
C ILE A 33 -68.52 -28.22 -84.09
N ASP A 34 -67.91 -27.53 -85.07
CA ASP A 34 -66.60 -26.92 -84.93
C ASP A 34 -66.61 -25.79 -83.88
N ALA A 35 -67.61 -24.91 -83.91
CA ALA A 35 -67.78 -23.86 -82.91
C ALA A 35 -67.96 -24.45 -81.50
N PHE A 36 -68.74 -25.52 -81.36
CA PHE A 36 -68.92 -26.23 -80.10
C PHE A 36 -67.61 -26.88 -79.62
N ASN A 37 -66.84 -27.49 -80.51
CA ASN A 37 -65.54 -28.09 -80.18
C ASN A 37 -64.52 -27.02 -79.74
N VAL A 38 -64.50 -25.85 -80.38
CA VAL A 38 -63.68 -24.70 -79.96
C VAL A 38 -64.12 -24.18 -78.59
N TYR A 39 -65.43 -24.05 -78.36
CA TYR A 39 -65.94 -23.64 -77.04
C TYR A 39 -65.56 -24.66 -75.95
N ARG A 40 -65.77 -25.95 -76.21
CA ARG A 40 -65.44 -27.05 -75.29
C ARG A 40 -63.95 -27.08 -74.95
N THR A 41 -63.06 -26.91 -75.94
CA THR A 41 -61.61 -26.89 -75.70
C THR A 41 -61.18 -25.65 -74.91
N ARG A 42 -61.75 -24.47 -75.20
CA ARG A 42 -61.52 -23.25 -74.41
C ARG A 42 -62.02 -23.41 -72.97
N ALA A 43 -63.22 -23.96 -72.76
CA ALA A 43 -63.76 -24.22 -71.44
C ALA A 43 -62.89 -25.21 -70.65
N HIS A 44 -62.47 -26.33 -71.26
CA HIS A 44 -61.54 -27.27 -70.61
C HIS A 44 -60.18 -26.63 -70.30
N THR A 45 -59.66 -25.77 -71.17
CA THR A 45 -58.38 -25.07 -70.93
C THR A 45 -58.52 -24.07 -69.78
N ALA A 46 -59.63 -23.33 -69.71
CA ALA A 46 -59.92 -22.43 -68.60
C ALA A 46 -60.04 -23.19 -67.28
N LEU A 47 -60.79 -24.31 -67.25
CA LEU A 47 -60.93 -25.14 -66.05
C LEU A 47 -59.59 -25.76 -65.60
N LYS A 48 -58.77 -26.22 -66.55
CA LYS A 48 -57.42 -26.73 -66.24
C LYS A 48 -56.53 -25.63 -65.67
N LYS A 49 -56.59 -24.42 -66.24
CA LYS A 49 -55.83 -23.28 -65.74
C LYS A 49 -56.27 -22.91 -64.31
N THR A 50 -57.57 -22.78 -64.06
CA THR A 50 -58.07 -22.45 -62.71
C THR A 50 -57.72 -23.55 -61.68
N ALA A 51 -57.73 -24.82 -62.09
CA ALA A 51 -57.31 -25.93 -61.22
C ALA A 51 -55.80 -25.89 -60.91
N ALA A 52 -54.96 -25.57 -61.91
CA ALA A 52 -53.52 -25.39 -61.70
C ALA A 52 -53.22 -24.19 -60.80
N ASP A 53 -53.89 -23.06 -61.02
CA ASP A 53 -53.75 -21.85 -60.19
C ASP A 53 -54.17 -22.17 -58.74
N GLN A 54 -55.27 -22.90 -58.53
CA GLN A 54 -55.71 -23.32 -57.19
C GLN A 54 -54.68 -24.24 -56.50
N GLN A 55 -54.10 -25.20 -57.23
CA GLN A 55 -53.05 -26.06 -56.68
C GLN A 55 -51.79 -25.26 -56.31
N GLU A 56 -51.41 -24.27 -57.11
CA GLU A 56 -50.29 -23.38 -56.78
C GLU A 56 -50.57 -22.58 -55.50
N TRP A 57 -51.78 -22.02 -55.35
CA TRP A 57 -52.19 -21.34 -54.13
C TRP A 57 -52.19 -22.27 -52.90
N GLU A 58 -52.65 -23.51 -53.05
CA GLU A 58 -52.62 -24.51 -51.96
C GLU A 58 -51.18 -24.86 -51.55
N LEU A 59 -50.26 -24.98 -52.51
CA LEU A 59 -48.82 -25.20 -52.24
C LEU A 59 -48.18 -23.99 -51.55
N GLN A 60 -48.50 -22.76 -51.98
CA GLN A 60 -48.02 -21.55 -51.32
C GLN A 60 -48.55 -21.44 -49.88
N LEU A 61 -49.84 -21.75 -49.66
CA LEU A 61 -50.43 -21.79 -48.32
C LEU A 61 -49.79 -22.87 -47.44
N ALA A 62 -49.46 -24.04 -48.00
CA ALA A 62 -48.74 -25.08 -47.27
C ALA A 62 -47.32 -24.64 -46.89
N SER A 63 -46.59 -23.96 -47.79
CA SER A 63 -45.28 -23.40 -47.51
C SER A 63 -45.34 -22.36 -46.38
N LEU A 64 -46.26 -21.40 -46.47
CA LEU A 64 -46.43 -20.36 -45.45
C LEU A 64 -46.84 -20.93 -44.09
N ARG A 65 -47.65 -22.01 -44.06
CA ARG A 65 -47.96 -22.72 -42.81
C ARG A 65 -46.73 -23.39 -42.21
N GLY A 66 -45.90 -24.03 -43.03
CA GLY A 66 -44.64 -24.62 -42.58
C GLY A 66 -43.67 -23.58 -42.02
N GLU A 67 -43.54 -22.42 -42.68
CA GLU A 67 -42.72 -21.31 -42.20
C GLU A 67 -43.25 -20.74 -40.88
N LEU A 68 -44.58 -20.58 -40.74
CA LEU A 68 -45.21 -20.12 -39.50
C LEU A 68 -44.99 -21.12 -38.36
N GLU A 69 -45.14 -22.43 -38.61
CA GLU A 69 -44.88 -23.47 -37.61
C GLU A 69 -43.42 -23.49 -37.17
N ALA A 70 -42.47 -23.33 -38.11
CA ALA A 70 -41.04 -23.22 -37.80
C ALA A 70 -40.74 -21.95 -36.98
N ALA A 71 -41.34 -20.81 -37.33
CA ALA A 71 -41.20 -19.57 -36.57
C ALA A 71 -41.76 -19.69 -35.14
N LEU A 72 -42.91 -20.36 -34.96
CA LEU A 72 -43.49 -20.63 -33.65
C LEU A 72 -42.63 -21.60 -32.82
N ALA A 73 -42.02 -22.62 -33.45
CA ALA A 73 -41.10 -23.52 -32.77
C ALA A 73 -39.84 -22.76 -32.28
N ASN A 74 -39.26 -21.91 -33.13
CA ASN A 74 -38.12 -21.07 -32.76
C ASN A 74 -38.47 -20.07 -31.65
N ALA A 75 -39.67 -19.49 -31.67
CA ALA A 75 -40.14 -18.59 -30.62
C ALA A 75 -40.27 -19.31 -29.26
N ARG A 76 -40.82 -20.53 -29.24
CA ARG A 76 -40.90 -21.35 -28.02
C ARG A 76 -39.53 -21.77 -27.50
N GLU A 77 -38.59 -22.09 -28.40
CA GLU A 77 -37.22 -22.39 -28.00
C GLU A 77 -36.53 -21.15 -27.39
N ALA A 78 -36.74 -19.97 -27.97
CA ALA A 78 -36.22 -18.71 -27.44
C ALA A 78 -36.85 -18.35 -26.08
N GLU A 79 -38.16 -18.57 -25.91
CA GLU A 79 -38.86 -18.39 -24.63
C GLU A 79 -38.30 -19.32 -23.55
N SER A 80 -38.13 -20.61 -23.86
CA SER A 80 -37.52 -21.57 -22.93
C SER A 80 -36.08 -21.20 -22.54
N LYS A 81 -35.27 -20.72 -23.50
CA LYS A 81 -33.91 -20.23 -23.20
C LYS A 81 -33.93 -18.98 -22.31
N ALA A 82 -34.90 -18.08 -22.51
CA ALA A 82 -35.06 -16.90 -21.67
C ALA A 82 -35.49 -17.26 -20.24
N GLU A 83 -36.38 -18.24 -20.06
CA GLU A 83 -36.76 -18.75 -18.75
C GLU A 83 -35.55 -19.35 -18.00
N VAL A 84 -34.75 -20.17 -18.68
CA VAL A 84 -33.51 -20.72 -18.10
C VAL A 84 -32.56 -19.59 -17.69
N ALA A 85 -32.32 -18.62 -18.57
CA ALA A 85 -31.47 -17.46 -18.25
C ALA A 85 -31.99 -16.65 -17.06
N HIS A 86 -33.31 -16.48 -16.93
CA HIS A 86 -33.91 -15.81 -15.77
C HIS A 86 -33.70 -16.59 -14.47
N THR A 87 -33.84 -17.91 -14.49
CA THR A 87 -33.57 -18.74 -13.30
C THR A 87 -32.10 -18.74 -12.90
N GLU A 88 -31.17 -18.78 -13.86
CA GLU A 88 -29.73 -18.64 -13.61
C GLU A 88 -29.38 -17.27 -13.03
N LEU A 89 -29.97 -16.20 -13.55
CA LEU A 89 -29.77 -14.84 -13.03
C LEU A 89 -30.28 -14.72 -11.59
N ALA A 90 -31.44 -15.31 -11.27
CA ALA A 90 -31.96 -15.35 -9.91
C ALA A 90 -31.03 -16.12 -8.95
N ALA A 91 -30.49 -17.27 -9.38
CA ALA A 91 -29.51 -18.02 -8.59
C ALA A 91 -28.22 -17.22 -8.36
N LEU A 92 -27.73 -16.50 -9.37
CA LEU A 92 -26.57 -15.61 -9.23
C LEU A 92 -26.84 -14.45 -8.27
N GLN A 93 -28.05 -13.88 -8.29
CA GLN A 93 -28.45 -12.86 -7.31
C GLN A 93 -28.46 -13.40 -5.88
N GLU A 94 -29.01 -14.59 -5.66
CA GLU A 94 -29.00 -15.24 -4.33
C GLU A 94 -27.56 -15.48 -3.83
N THR A 95 -26.67 -15.97 -4.70
CA THR A 95 -25.25 -16.17 -4.32
C THR A 95 -24.53 -14.85 -4.02
N ARG A 96 -24.86 -13.78 -4.76
CA ARG A 96 -24.32 -12.44 -4.49
C ARG A 96 -24.80 -11.92 -3.14
N ASP A 97 -26.08 -12.04 -2.83
CA ASP A 97 -26.65 -11.56 -1.57
C ASP A 97 -26.07 -12.34 -0.38
N ALA A 98 -25.89 -13.66 -0.53
CA ALA A 98 -25.20 -14.49 0.45
C ALA A 98 -23.74 -14.07 0.67
N ALA A 99 -23.02 -13.72 -0.42
CA ALA A 99 -21.64 -13.23 -0.33
C ALA A 99 -21.54 -11.85 0.35
N VAL A 100 -22.49 -10.95 0.07
CA VAL A 100 -22.58 -9.64 0.74
C VAL A 100 -22.83 -9.83 2.25
N ALA A 101 -23.80 -10.66 2.62
CA ALA A 101 -24.07 -10.95 4.04
C ALA A 101 -22.86 -11.59 4.75
N ALA A 102 -22.10 -12.44 4.06
CA ALA A 102 -20.87 -13.02 4.59
C ALA A 102 -19.76 -11.97 4.81
N LEU A 103 -19.63 -11.01 3.90
CA LEU A 103 -18.69 -9.89 4.02
C LEU A 103 -19.05 -8.96 5.19
N GLU A 104 -20.33 -8.56 5.30
CA GLU A 104 -20.80 -7.74 6.43
C GLU A 104 -20.55 -8.43 7.78
N LYS A 105 -20.79 -9.74 7.86
CA LYS A 105 -20.47 -10.53 9.05
C LYS A 105 -18.98 -10.54 9.36
N ALA A 106 -18.12 -10.68 8.35
CA ALA A 106 -16.67 -10.66 8.53
C ALA A 106 -16.17 -9.28 8.98
N GLU A 107 -16.75 -8.20 8.47
CA GLU A 107 -16.43 -6.82 8.87
C GLU A 107 -16.77 -6.58 10.35
N ILE A 108 -17.98 -6.98 10.79
CA ILE A 108 -18.38 -6.91 12.21
C ILE A 108 -17.40 -7.70 13.09
N GLN A 109 -17.02 -8.92 12.69
CA GLN A 109 -16.06 -9.74 13.44
C GLN A 109 -14.67 -9.09 13.52
N MET A 110 -14.21 -8.45 12.45
CA MET A 110 -12.94 -7.70 12.47
C MET A 110 -13.01 -6.48 13.38
N GLU A 111 -14.13 -5.74 13.37
CA GLU A 111 -14.33 -4.60 14.26
C GLU A 111 -14.37 -5.02 15.74
N GLU A 112 -15.05 -6.13 16.06
CA GLU A 112 -15.07 -6.72 17.40
C GLU A 112 -13.67 -7.17 17.83
N ALA A 113 -12.93 -7.86 16.95
CA ALA A 113 -11.55 -8.27 17.23
C ALA A 113 -10.63 -7.07 17.48
N ALA A 114 -10.79 -5.99 16.70
CA ALA A 114 -10.04 -4.74 16.90
C ALA A 114 -10.39 -4.07 18.23
N LYS A 115 -11.67 -4.02 18.61
CA LYS A 115 -12.11 -3.50 19.92
C LYS A 115 -11.54 -4.31 21.08
N ILE A 116 -11.53 -5.64 20.98
CA ILE A 116 -10.93 -6.52 22.00
C ILE A 116 -9.42 -6.28 22.10
N ALA A 117 -8.72 -6.15 20.96
CA ALA A 117 -7.28 -5.87 20.95
C ALA A 117 -6.97 -4.50 21.56
N ALA A 118 -7.76 -3.46 21.25
CA ALA A 118 -7.63 -2.14 21.83
C ALA A 118 -7.89 -2.14 23.34
N SER A 119 -8.93 -2.84 23.82
CA SER A 119 -9.23 -2.99 25.25
C SER A 119 -8.09 -3.69 25.99
N LYS A 120 -7.55 -4.78 25.45
CA LYS A 120 -6.40 -5.49 26.04
C LYS A 120 -5.15 -4.60 26.10
N ALA A 121 -4.86 -3.86 25.03
CA ALA A 121 -3.74 -2.92 25.03
C ALA A 121 -3.94 -1.83 26.09
N GLN A 122 -5.16 -1.30 26.24
CA GLN A 122 -5.48 -0.31 27.26
C GLN A 122 -5.33 -0.88 28.68
N GLU A 123 -5.76 -2.11 28.94
CA GLU A 123 -5.55 -2.82 30.20
C GLU A 123 -4.06 -3.04 30.50
N GLU A 124 -3.25 -3.42 29.50
CA GLU A 124 -1.80 -3.54 29.67
C GLU A 124 -1.13 -2.19 29.99
N TYR A 125 -1.57 -1.10 29.34
CA TYR A 125 -1.05 0.22 29.61
C TYR A 125 -1.46 0.72 31.01
N SER A 126 -2.70 0.51 31.43
CA SER A 126 -3.15 0.90 32.77
C SER A 126 -2.43 0.10 33.87
N ALA A 127 -2.17 -1.19 33.64
CA ALA A 127 -1.35 -2.01 34.54
C ALA A 127 0.10 -1.50 34.62
N LYS A 128 0.71 -1.08 33.51
CA LYS A 128 2.06 -0.48 33.53
C LYS A 128 2.09 0.86 34.25
N VAL A 129 1.07 1.69 34.08
CA VAL A 129 0.96 2.99 34.77
C VAL A 129 0.88 2.77 36.28
N THR A 130 0.05 1.85 36.77
CA THR A 130 -0.03 1.57 38.21
C THR A 130 1.29 1.05 38.78
N VAL A 131 2.02 0.21 38.05
CA VAL A 131 3.37 -0.23 38.45
C VAL A 131 4.33 0.96 38.54
N LEU A 132 4.34 1.85 37.53
CA LEU A 132 5.19 3.05 37.57
C LEU A 132 4.82 4.00 38.71
N GLU A 133 3.52 4.20 38.97
CA GLU A 133 3.04 5.00 40.11
C GLU A 133 3.54 4.42 41.45
N THR A 134 3.45 3.10 41.64
CA THR A 134 3.98 2.46 42.85
C THR A 134 5.50 2.60 42.98
N GLN A 135 6.25 2.55 41.87
CA GLN A 135 7.70 2.78 41.89
C GLN A 135 8.05 4.23 42.23
N VAL A 136 7.28 5.21 41.74
CA VAL A 136 7.46 6.63 42.08
C VAL A 136 7.23 6.85 43.58
N VAL A 137 6.16 6.31 44.15
CA VAL A 137 5.90 6.41 45.60
C VAL A 137 7.03 5.77 46.41
N GLN A 138 7.50 4.58 46.01
CA GLN A 138 8.65 3.94 46.67
C GLN A 138 9.92 4.81 46.58
N TRP A 139 10.17 5.43 45.42
CA TRP A 139 11.30 6.31 45.24
C TRP A 139 11.19 7.56 46.13
N GLU A 140 10.02 8.18 46.23
CA GLU A 140 9.74 9.29 47.15
C GLU A 140 9.96 8.91 48.62
N GLU A 141 9.51 7.72 49.04
CA GLU A 141 9.77 7.20 50.39
C GLU A 141 11.26 6.96 50.67
N THR A 142 12.01 6.42 49.70
CA THR A 142 13.45 6.24 49.86
C THR A 142 14.20 7.57 49.86
N SER A 143 13.75 8.53 49.04
CA SER A 143 14.30 9.89 48.97
C SER A 143 14.09 10.67 50.27
N THR A 144 12.88 10.61 50.84
CA THR A 144 12.55 11.22 52.13
C THR A 144 13.39 10.63 53.27
N LYS A 145 13.51 9.31 53.36
CA LYS A 145 14.41 8.63 54.32
C LYS A 145 15.87 9.06 54.15
N ALA A 146 16.34 9.18 52.92
CA ALA A 146 17.69 9.66 52.64
C ALA A 146 17.88 11.13 53.09
N MET A 147 16.89 11.99 52.87
CA MET A 147 16.92 13.38 53.37
C MET A 147 16.92 13.44 54.89
N GLU A 148 16.11 12.63 55.58
CA GLU A 148 16.13 12.53 57.04
C GLU A 148 17.49 12.08 57.57
N GLN A 149 18.13 11.12 56.90
CA GLN A 149 19.49 10.68 57.26
C GLN A 149 20.52 11.79 57.05
N VAL A 150 20.45 12.54 55.95
CA VAL A 150 21.32 13.70 55.69
C VAL A 150 21.12 14.79 56.74
N GLU A 151 19.88 15.09 57.12
CA GLU A 151 19.58 16.06 58.17
C GLU A 151 20.09 15.60 59.55
N GLY A 152 19.94 14.31 59.88
CA GLY A 152 20.53 13.72 61.08
C GLY A 152 22.06 13.79 61.11
N MET A 153 22.73 13.53 59.98
CA MET A 153 24.17 13.73 59.85
C MET A 153 24.55 15.19 60.02
N ARG A 154 23.78 16.12 59.44
CA ARG A 154 24.01 17.56 59.56
C ARG A 154 23.88 18.07 61.00
N GLN A 155 22.90 17.56 61.75
CA GLN A 155 22.75 17.86 63.18
C GLN A 155 23.94 17.32 63.98
N SER A 156 24.42 16.12 63.66
CA SER A 156 25.61 15.54 64.27
C SER A 156 26.87 16.36 63.98
N THR A 157 27.07 16.81 62.73
CA THR A 157 28.21 17.68 62.38
C THR A 157 28.13 19.02 63.11
N ASN A 158 26.97 19.67 63.16
CA ASN A 158 26.79 20.92 63.92
C ASN A 158 27.08 20.73 65.42
N ALA A 159 26.68 19.60 66.01
CA ALA A 159 26.97 19.28 67.41
C ALA A 159 28.47 19.03 67.66
N LEU A 160 29.17 18.40 66.70
CA LEU A 160 30.61 18.23 66.75
C LEU A 160 31.36 19.55 66.59
N GLU A 161 30.92 20.42 65.68
CA GLU A 161 31.46 21.78 65.52
C GLU A 161 31.29 22.62 66.79
N ALA A 162 30.13 22.56 67.45
CA ALA A 162 29.90 23.26 68.71
C ALA A 162 30.85 22.76 69.83
N LYS A 163 31.05 21.44 69.93
CA LYS A 163 32.02 20.86 70.88
C LYS A 163 33.45 21.25 70.54
N LEU A 164 33.80 21.33 69.26
CA LEU A 164 35.11 21.75 68.81
C LEU A 164 35.37 23.21 69.19
N ALA A 165 34.39 24.10 68.97
CA ALA A 165 34.46 25.50 69.41
C ALA A 165 34.57 25.64 70.94
N GLU A 166 33.86 24.82 71.72
CA GLU A 166 33.99 24.78 73.19
C GLU A 166 35.41 24.39 73.61
N ARG A 167 35.97 23.34 72.99
CA ARG A 167 37.35 22.88 73.24
C ARG A 167 38.39 23.92 72.82
N GLU A 168 38.21 24.58 71.69
CA GLU A 168 39.05 25.70 71.26
C GLU A 168 39.03 26.82 72.31
N GLY A 169 37.85 27.17 72.84
CA GLY A 169 37.70 28.13 73.93
C GLY A 169 38.40 27.72 75.24
N GLU A 170 38.34 26.43 75.61
CA GLU A 170 39.09 25.88 76.74
C GLU A 170 40.60 25.99 76.53
N VAL A 171 41.09 25.66 75.33
CA VAL A 171 42.51 25.78 74.95
C VAL A 171 42.96 27.23 75.03
N ASP A 172 42.20 28.18 74.49
CA ASP A 172 42.50 29.60 74.56
C ASP A 172 42.54 30.12 76.00
N LYS A 173 41.65 29.62 76.86
CA LYS A 173 41.66 29.93 78.29
C LYS A 173 42.93 29.39 78.96
N LEU A 174 43.28 28.12 78.72
CA LEU A 174 44.50 27.51 79.24
C LEU A 174 45.76 28.22 78.73
N GLN A 175 45.78 28.63 77.47
CA GLN A 175 46.88 29.43 76.91
C GLN A 175 47.00 30.79 77.59
N ARG A 176 45.88 31.47 77.88
CA ARG A 176 45.88 32.73 78.65
C ARG A 176 46.39 32.52 80.07
N GLU A 177 45.91 31.50 80.78
CA GLU A 177 46.38 31.16 82.12
C GLU A 177 47.87 30.81 82.13
N MET A 178 48.37 30.07 81.13
CA MET A 178 49.78 29.77 80.95
C MET A 178 50.61 31.02 80.66
N LYS A 179 50.12 31.91 79.79
CA LYS A 179 50.77 33.22 79.53
C LYS A 179 50.84 34.05 80.81
N GLU A 180 49.76 34.13 81.58
CA GLU A 180 49.74 34.83 82.87
C GLU A 180 50.66 34.20 83.91
N LYS A 181 50.66 32.87 84.05
CA LYS A 181 51.60 32.14 84.92
C LYS A 181 53.04 32.39 84.48
N GLY A 182 53.30 32.42 83.17
CA GLY A 182 54.60 32.77 82.60
C GLY A 182 55.02 34.21 82.88
N VAL A 183 54.10 35.18 82.82
CA VAL A 183 54.36 36.58 83.21
C VAL A 183 54.63 36.68 84.71
N ARG A 184 53.84 36.00 85.55
CA ARG A 184 54.06 35.95 87.01
C ARG A 184 55.41 35.32 87.35
N ALA A 185 55.75 34.19 86.71
CA ALA A 185 57.04 33.54 86.88
C ALA A 185 58.20 34.47 86.47
N ARG A 186 58.08 35.16 85.33
CA ARG A 186 59.08 36.16 84.90
C ARG A 186 59.23 37.31 85.89
N ARG A 187 58.13 37.89 86.39
CA ARG A 187 58.18 38.93 87.43
C ARG A 187 58.84 38.44 88.71
N LEU A 188 58.53 37.22 89.13
CA LEU A 188 59.11 36.64 90.35
C LEU A 188 60.61 36.37 90.18
N VAL A 189 61.04 35.97 88.98
CA VAL A 189 62.46 35.89 88.62
C VAL A 189 63.11 37.28 88.64
N GLU A 190 62.48 38.30 88.03
CA GLU A 190 62.97 39.69 88.07
C GLU A 190 63.07 40.23 89.52
N GLU A 191 62.07 40.00 90.36
CA GLU A 191 62.10 40.35 91.79
C GLU A 191 63.24 39.64 92.52
N LYS A 192 63.46 38.35 92.23
CA LYS A 192 64.55 37.57 92.82
C LYS A 192 65.91 38.02 92.29
N ASP A 193 66.03 38.37 91.01
CA ASP A 193 67.24 38.92 90.43
C ASP A 193 67.55 40.32 90.98
N ASP A 194 66.54 41.14 91.23
CA ASP A 194 66.69 42.44 91.90
C ASP A 194 67.04 42.27 93.38
N GLU A 195 66.48 41.27 94.07
CA GLU A 195 66.90 40.88 95.42
C GLU A 195 68.35 40.40 95.42
N ILE A 196 68.76 39.57 94.45
CA ILE A 196 70.14 39.14 94.26
C ILE A 196 71.04 40.35 93.95
N ARG A 197 70.61 41.32 93.11
CA ARG A 197 71.36 42.56 92.87
C ARG A 197 71.51 43.36 94.14
N ARG A 198 70.44 43.61 94.89
CA ARG A 198 70.49 44.31 96.18
C ARG A 198 71.37 43.59 97.19
N LEU A 199 71.33 42.26 97.23
CA LEU A 199 72.22 41.45 98.06
C LEU A 199 73.66 41.55 97.58
N ARG A 200 73.93 41.53 96.26
CA ARG A 200 75.26 41.75 95.69
C ARG A 200 75.77 43.16 95.96
N ASP A 201 74.93 44.19 95.86
CA ASP A 201 75.25 45.58 96.16
C ASP A 201 75.46 45.78 97.67
N SER A 202 74.69 45.09 98.51
CA SER A 202 74.88 45.02 99.97
C SER A 202 76.17 44.28 100.34
N ILE A 203 76.49 43.20 99.62
CA ILE A 203 77.77 42.49 99.74
C ILE A 203 78.89 43.38 99.24
N ALA A 204 78.74 44.11 98.12
CA ALA A 204 79.73 45.05 97.59
C ALA A 204 79.94 46.24 98.52
N ALA A 205 78.87 46.77 99.12
CA ALA A 205 78.93 47.80 100.17
C ALA A 205 79.56 47.26 101.47
N LYS A 206 79.44 45.95 101.76
CA LYS A 206 80.14 45.25 102.84
C LYS A 206 81.53 44.70 102.45
N ALA A 207 81.92 44.81 101.19
CA ALA A 207 83.18 44.33 100.63
C ALA A 207 84.07 45.48 100.11
N VAL A 208 83.98 46.64 100.76
CA VAL A 208 84.93 47.76 100.58
C VAL A 208 86.28 47.50 101.28
N ASP A 209 86.44 46.39 102.01
CA ASP A 209 87.74 45.92 102.51
C ASP A 209 88.04 44.45 102.13
N ALA A 210 88.21 44.18 100.83
CA ALA A 210 89.08 43.10 100.36
C ALA A 210 89.41 43.25 98.88
N LYS A 211 90.58 43.81 98.61
CA LYS A 211 91.26 43.79 97.31
C LYS A 211 91.48 42.35 96.81
N SER A 212 91.65 42.27 95.50
CA SER A 212 92.58 41.38 94.80
C SER A 212 92.14 39.93 94.54
N ALA A 213 91.72 39.64 93.31
CA ALA A 213 92.54 38.85 92.39
C ALA A 213 91.98 38.81 90.96
N ARG A 214 92.92 38.71 90.04
CA ARG A 214 92.86 38.90 88.59
C ARG A 214 92.37 37.64 87.82
N PRO A 215 92.13 37.77 86.50
CA PRO A 215 91.29 36.92 85.66
C PRO A 215 92.08 35.94 84.77
N ARG A 216 91.42 34.88 84.29
CA ARG A 216 91.71 34.12 83.03
C ARG A 216 90.45 33.31 82.64
N LYS A 217 90.09 32.98 81.39
CA LYS A 217 90.34 33.33 79.97
C LYS A 217 89.49 32.31 79.14
N PHE A 218 89.11 32.64 77.89
CA PHE A 218 88.48 31.80 76.83
C PHE A 218 87.01 31.37 77.07
N THR A 219 85.93 31.76 76.37
CA THR A 219 85.56 32.05 74.94
C THR A 219 85.90 30.95 73.94
N PRO A 220 85.17 30.86 72.81
CA PRO A 220 83.72 30.61 72.62
C PRO A 220 83.54 29.45 71.61
N LEU A 221 82.31 29.08 71.18
CA LEU A 221 81.93 28.44 69.89
C LEU A 221 80.56 27.77 70.11
N ALA A 222 79.50 28.22 69.44
CA ALA A 222 79.09 27.74 68.11
C ALA A 222 78.63 26.26 68.22
N SER A 223 77.43 25.86 67.81
CA SER A 223 76.67 26.28 66.65
C SER A 223 75.44 25.37 66.51
N LEU A 224 74.52 25.76 65.63
CA LEU A 224 73.69 24.87 64.81
C LEU A 224 72.49 24.19 65.51
N ILE A 225 71.36 24.90 65.48
CA ILE A 225 70.07 24.30 65.12
C ILE A 225 69.82 24.78 63.68
N ASP A 226 70.48 24.14 62.71
CA ASP A 226 70.01 24.13 61.32
C ASP A 226 69.02 22.97 61.23
N GLY A 227 67.82 23.16 60.72
CA GLY A 227 67.64 23.54 59.33
C GLY A 227 67.23 22.26 58.61
N GLU A 228 65.92 22.10 58.48
CA GLU A 228 65.30 21.22 57.50
C GLU A 228 65.94 21.50 56.14
N ALA A 229 66.64 20.53 55.57
CA ALA A 229 67.05 20.56 54.19
C ALA A 229 66.95 19.15 53.61
N GLU A 230 66.21 19.12 52.51
CA GLU A 230 65.96 18.02 51.61
C GLU A 230 67.21 17.24 51.18
N ALA A 231 66.91 16.00 50.76
CA ALA A 231 67.50 15.23 49.66
C ALA A 231 68.27 13.96 50.10
N PRO A 232 68.71 13.13 49.16
CA PRO A 232 67.97 12.21 48.28
C PRO A 232 68.30 10.74 48.65
N ARG A 233 67.58 9.75 48.13
CA ARG A 233 68.11 8.38 48.10
C ARG A 233 67.57 7.62 46.89
N GLU A 234 68.43 7.52 45.89
CA GLU A 234 68.48 6.42 44.95
C GLU A 234 68.66 5.09 45.70
N GLU A 235 67.96 4.09 45.17
CA GLU A 235 68.32 2.67 45.08
C GLU A 235 68.76 1.94 46.36
N ASP A 236 67.88 1.07 46.88
CA ASP A 236 68.33 -0.25 47.30
C ASP A 236 67.22 -1.30 47.22
N HIS A 237 67.60 -2.46 46.70
CA HIS A 237 66.79 -3.65 46.50
C HIS A 237 66.47 -4.31 47.85
N GLY A 238 65.48 -3.76 48.56
CA GLY A 238 64.94 -4.38 49.77
C GLY A 238 63.85 -5.38 49.42
N THR A 239 64.18 -6.67 49.41
CA THR A 239 63.19 -7.73 49.67
C THR A 239 62.31 -7.31 50.85
N PRO A 240 60.98 -7.22 50.71
CA PRO A 240 60.13 -6.74 51.78
C PRO A 240 60.22 -7.75 52.93
N THR A 241 61.01 -7.39 53.94
CA THR A 241 60.97 -8.07 55.23
C THR A 241 59.65 -7.65 55.83
N VAL A 242 58.65 -8.51 55.64
CA VAL A 242 57.28 -8.37 56.12
C VAL A 242 57.36 -8.11 57.62
N ALA A 243 57.25 -6.84 58.01
CA ALA A 243 56.91 -6.49 59.39
C ALA A 243 55.62 -7.24 59.72
N PRO A 244 55.48 -7.82 60.94
CA PRO A 244 54.28 -8.55 61.30
C PRO A 244 53.10 -7.59 61.19
N VAL A 245 52.31 -7.77 60.13
CA VAL A 245 51.08 -7.02 59.91
C VAL A 245 50.24 -7.25 61.16
N ASP A 246 49.90 -6.15 61.82
CA ASP A 246 49.04 -6.17 63.00
C ASP A 246 47.78 -6.99 62.61
N PRO A 247 47.45 -8.09 63.30
CA PRO A 247 46.36 -8.98 62.90
C PRO A 247 45.02 -8.24 62.74
N ALA A 248 44.86 -7.08 63.39
CA ALA A 248 43.72 -6.21 63.21
C ALA A 248 43.66 -5.49 61.84
N GLN A 249 44.81 -5.14 61.24
CA GLN A 249 44.88 -4.57 59.88
C GLN A 249 44.68 -5.66 58.81
N ALA A 250 45.31 -6.82 58.97
CA ALA A 250 45.11 -7.95 58.06
C ALA A 250 43.63 -8.37 57.97
N ALA A 251 42.92 -8.42 59.10
CA ALA A 251 41.50 -8.74 59.14
C ALA A 251 40.62 -7.68 58.43
N ARG A 252 41.01 -6.39 58.46
CA ARG A 252 40.29 -5.31 57.76
C ARG A 252 40.52 -5.36 56.26
N GLU A 253 41.76 -5.61 55.84
CA GLU A 253 42.10 -5.77 54.42
C GLU A 253 41.43 -7.00 53.83
N GLU A 254 41.41 -8.12 54.56
CA GLU A 254 40.70 -9.34 54.16
C GLU A 254 39.17 -9.10 54.04
N GLN A 255 38.58 -8.35 54.97
CA GLN A 255 37.18 -7.90 54.86
C GLN A 255 36.94 -7.00 53.64
N GLN A 256 37.86 -6.09 53.33
CA GLN A 256 37.77 -5.26 52.14
C GLN A 256 37.85 -6.09 50.86
N ILE A 257 38.79 -7.02 50.76
CA ILE A 257 38.95 -7.91 49.60
C ILE A 257 37.67 -8.75 49.42
N LEU A 258 37.13 -9.32 50.49
CA LEU A 258 35.87 -10.07 50.44
C LEU A 258 34.69 -9.20 50.03
N SER A 259 34.63 -7.94 50.49
CA SER A 259 33.58 -7.00 50.10
C SER A 259 33.66 -6.62 48.62
N GLN A 260 34.88 -6.41 48.09
CA GLN A 260 35.11 -6.13 46.67
C GLN A 260 34.79 -7.35 45.81
N ALA A 261 35.19 -8.56 46.22
CA ALA A 261 34.86 -9.80 45.52
C ALA A 261 33.34 -10.02 45.45
N ARG A 262 32.60 -9.74 46.53
CA ARG A 262 31.12 -9.81 46.53
C ARG A 262 30.50 -8.79 45.60
N LEU A 263 31.01 -7.55 45.58
CA LEU A 263 30.53 -6.50 44.70
C LEU A 263 30.78 -6.86 43.22
N GLN A 264 31.94 -7.45 42.93
CA GLN A 264 32.32 -7.86 41.58
C GLN A 264 31.48 -9.06 41.11
N ALA A 265 31.28 -10.07 41.95
CA ALA A 265 30.37 -11.18 41.65
C ALA A 265 28.92 -10.72 41.44
N SER A 266 28.46 -9.73 42.21
CA SER A 266 27.13 -9.11 42.02
C SER A 266 27.03 -8.36 40.68
N ARG A 267 28.08 -7.63 40.30
CA ARG A 267 28.16 -6.95 39.00
C ARG A 267 28.15 -7.95 37.84
N ASP A 268 28.92 -9.01 37.92
CA ASP A 268 29.01 -10.04 36.89
C ASP A 268 27.68 -10.79 36.74
N ALA A 269 26.99 -11.07 37.85
CA ALA A 269 25.65 -11.66 37.84
C ALA A 269 24.62 -10.75 37.14
N LEU A 270 24.64 -9.45 37.45
CA LEU A 270 23.80 -8.45 36.79
C LEU A 270 24.12 -8.33 35.30
N ALA A 271 25.40 -8.33 34.92
CA ALA A 271 25.82 -8.29 33.52
C ALA A 271 25.34 -9.51 32.73
N LEU A 272 25.39 -10.70 33.33
CA LEU A 272 24.84 -11.93 32.74
C LEU A 272 23.32 -11.87 32.61
N GLN A 273 22.62 -11.36 33.63
CA GLN A 273 21.17 -11.20 33.58
C GLN A 273 20.76 -10.23 32.46
N LEU A 274 21.37 -9.05 32.40
CA LEU A 274 21.11 -8.05 31.35
C LEU A 274 21.43 -8.61 29.95
N LYS A 275 22.47 -9.43 29.81
CA LYS A 275 22.78 -10.09 28.54
C LYS A 275 21.69 -11.11 28.15
N GLY A 276 21.15 -11.85 29.11
CA GLY A 276 20.03 -12.78 28.88
C GLY A 276 18.74 -12.04 28.50
N GLU A 277 18.44 -10.94 29.18
CA GLU A 277 17.29 -10.08 28.87
C GLU A 277 17.41 -9.44 27.48
N ASN A 278 18.60 -8.93 27.12
CA ASN A 278 18.85 -8.40 25.78
C ASN A 278 18.69 -9.46 24.69
N ALA A 279 19.21 -10.68 24.88
CA ALA A 279 19.01 -11.77 23.92
C ALA A 279 17.52 -12.15 23.78
N ALA A 280 16.75 -12.11 24.88
CA ALA A 280 15.31 -12.35 24.83
C ALA A 280 14.57 -11.22 24.10
N LEU A 281 14.98 -9.97 24.27
CA LEU A 281 14.44 -8.81 23.56
C LEU A 281 14.78 -8.84 22.06
N GLU A 282 16.02 -9.16 21.69
CA GLU A 282 16.44 -9.35 20.30
C GLU A 282 15.60 -10.43 19.61
N LYS A 283 15.38 -11.57 20.27
CA LYS A 283 14.51 -12.62 19.74
C LYS A 283 13.06 -12.17 19.55
N LYS A 284 12.52 -11.35 20.46
CA LYS A 284 11.17 -10.76 20.33
C LYS A 284 11.11 -9.76 19.17
N LEU A 285 12.15 -8.94 18.99
CA LEU A 285 12.24 -7.99 17.88
C LEU A 285 12.34 -8.72 16.53
N GLU A 286 13.14 -9.78 16.44
CA GLU A 286 13.23 -10.62 15.24
C GLU A 286 11.87 -11.28 14.92
N GLY A 287 11.17 -11.78 15.94
CA GLY A 287 9.82 -12.32 15.80
C GLY A 287 8.82 -11.29 15.26
N ARG A 288 8.81 -10.08 15.83
CA ARG A 288 7.97 -8.97 15.33
C ARG A 288 8.34 -8.53 13.93
N GLY A 289 9.63 -8.56 13.57
CA GLY A 289 10.10 -8.25 12.21
C GLY A 289 9.56 -9.23 11.18
N LYS A 290 9.54 -10.54 11.49
CA LYS A 290 8.94 -11.57 10.63
C LYS A 290 7.43 -11.37 10.48
N GLU A 291 6.74 -11.04 11.57
CA GLU A 291 5.30 -10.78 11.57
C GLU A 291 4.93 -9.54 10.74
N LEU A 292 5.73 -8.46 10.81
CA LEU A 292 5.56 -7.27 9.97
C LEU A 292 5.80 -7.59 8.49
N ALA A 293 6.86 -8.33 8.17
CA ALA A 293 7.14 -8.74 6.79
C ALA A 293 6.01 -9.63 6.20
N GLU A 294 5.39 -10.47 7.02
CA GLU A 294 4.23 -11.27 6.59
C GLU A 294 2.98 -10.40 6.36
N ARG A 295 2.71 -9.43 7.25
CA ARG A 295 1.64 -8.45 7.04
C ARG A 295 1.84 -7.63 5.77
N ASP A 296 3.06 -7.19 5.48
CA ASP A 296 3.37 -6.44 4.26
C ASP A 296 3.15 -7.28 3.00
N ARG A 297 3.48 -8.58 3.02
CA ARG A 297 3.14 -9.51 1.93
C ARG A 297 1.63 -9.65 1.76
N GLN A 298 0.87 -9.74 2.85
CA GLN A 298 -0.59 -9.78 2.80
C GLN A 298 -1.15 -8.49 2.18
N LEU A 299 -0.71 -7.31 2.63
CA LEU A 299 -1.12 -6.02 2.08
C LEU A 299 -0.78 -5.89 0.59
N ALA A 300 0.41 -6.35 0.16
CA ALA A 300 0.77 -6.39 -1.26
C ALA A 300 -0.18 -7.28 -2.07
N SER A 301 -0.56 -8.44 -1.53
CA SER A 301 -1.52 -9.34 -2.20
C SER A 301 -2.93 -8.72 -2.30
N PHE A 302 -3.37 -7.99 -1.28
CA PHE A 302 -4.65 -7.28 -1.31
C PHE A 302 -4.63 -6.14 -2.32
N ARG A 303 -3.55 -5.35 -2.38
CA ARG A 303 -3.38 -4.28 -3.37
C ARG A 303 -3.46 -4.82 -4.81
N SER A 304 -2.75 -5.91 -5.09
CA SER A 304 -2.82 -6.57 -6.41
C SER A 304 -4.24 -7.04 -6.75
N LYS A 305 -4.96 -7.62 -5.80
CA LYS A 305 -6.37 -8.02 -5.99
C LYS A 305 -7.29 -6.82 -6.22
N THR A 306 -7.11 -5.73 -5.49
CA THR A 306 -7.92 -4.50 -5.68
C THR A 306 -7.64 -3.86 -7.04
N GLU A 307 -6.39 -3.84 -7.50
CA GLU A 307 -6.04 -3.36 -8.84
C GLU A 307 -6.67 -4.22 -9.95
N ALA A 308 -6.66 -5.54 -9.78
CA ALA A 308 -7.30 -6.46 -10.72
C ALA A 308 -8.83 -6.26 -10.79
N LEU A 309 -9.49 -6.12 -9.63
CA LEU A 309 -10.93 -5.83 -9.55
C LEU A 309 -11.26 -4.46 -10.14
N GLN A 310 -10.44 -3.43 -9.88
CA GLN A 310 -10.64 -2.10 -10.44
C GLN A 310 -10.51 -2.11 -11.97
N LYS A 311 -9.57 -2.88 -12.51
CA LYS A 311 -9.45 -3.08 -13.96
C LYS A 311 -10.68 -3.78 -14.54
N GLN A 312 -11.18 -4.83 -13.87
CA GLN A 312 -12.38 -5.55 -14.29
C GLN A 312 -13.62 -4.63 -14.27
N VAL A 313 -13.79 -3.80 -13.25
CA VAL A 313 -14.88 -2.81 -13.19
C VAL A 313 -14.76 -1.79 -14.32
N ALA A 314 -13.55 -1.27 -14.58
CA ALA A 314 -13.33 -0.33 -15.67
C ALA A 314 -13.65 -0.95 -17.05
N ASP A 315 -13.34 -2.23 -17.25
CA ASP A 315 -13.66 -2.95 -18.49
C ASP A 315 -15.18 -3.21 -18.61
N MET A 316 -15.86 -3.60 -17.53
CA MET A 316 -17.32 -3.73 -17.51
C MET A 316 -18.05 -2.39 -17.75
N GLU A 317 -17.53 -1.29 -17.23
CA GLU A 317 -18.08 0.05 -17.47
C GLU A 317 -17.91 0.46 -18.93
N ARG A 318 -16.76 0.18 -19.55
CA ARG A 318 -16.55 0.41 -20.99
C ARG A 318 -17.52 -0.41 -21.83
N ASP A 319 -17.66 -1.70 -21.53
CA ASP A 319 -18.59 -2.59 -22.23
C ASP A 319 -20.05 -2.14 -22.05
N SER A 320 -20.41 -1.69 -20.85
CA SER A 320 -21.76 -1.19 -20.56
C SER A 320 -22.04 0.12 -21.29
N ARG A 321 -21.07 1.04 -21.35
CA ARG A 321 -21.18 2.28 -22.14
C ARG A 321 -21.28 1.98 -23.64
N MET A 322 -20.46 1.06 -24.17
CA MET A 322 -20.59 0.63 -25.56
C MET A 322 -21.96 0.02 -25.87
N LYS A 323 -22.49 -0.82 -24.97
CA LYS A 323 -23.84 -1.39 -25.11
C LYS A 323 -24.94 -0.33 -25.00
N ALA A 324 -24.79 0.64 -24.12
CA ALA A 324 -25.72 1.76 -23.99
C ALA A 324 -25.71 2.62 -25.25
N ASP A 325 -24.53 2.99 -25.78
CA ASP A 325 -24.39 3.73 -27.05
C ASP A 325 -25.04 2.96 -28.22
N LEU A 326 -24.94 1.62 -28.24
CA LEU A 326 -25.60 0.76 -29.22
C LEU A 326 -27.13 0.69 -29.09
N LEU A 327 -27.65 0.83 -27.87
CA LEU A 327 -29.08 0.80 -27.54
C LEU A 327 -29.74 2.18 -27.73
N GLU A 328 -29.04 3.27 -27.38
CA GLU A 328 -29.52 4.64 -27.47
C GLU A 328 -29.38 5.23 -28.89
N ALA A 329 -28.50 4.66 -29.72
CA ALA A 329 -28.47 4.89 -31.17
C ALA A 329 -29.67 4.22 -31.86
N ALA A 330 -30.84 4.84 -31.76
CA ALA A 330 -32.06 4.43 -32.47
C ALA A 330 -31.97 4.62 -34.00
N ASP A 331 -30.96 5.35 -34.50
CA ASP A 331 -30.76 5.57 -35.93
C ASP A 331 -29.95 4.44 -36.58
N ALA A 332 -30.55 3.81 -37.60
CA ALA A 332 -29.91 2.79 -38.44
C ALA A 332 -28.55 3.24 -39.00
N ASP A 333 -28.37 4.55 -39.20
CA ASP A 333 -27.13 5.16 -39.69
C ASP A 333 -25.96 5.06 -38.69
N HIS A 334 -26.23 5.12 -37.39
CA HIS A 334 -25.19 4.96 -36.37
C HIS A 334 -24.78 3.49 -36.21
N LYS A 335 -25.74 2.57 -36.29
CA LYS A 335 -25.46 1.12 -36.33
C LYS A 335 -24.69 0.73 -37.59
N LEU A 336 -25.01 1.34 -38.73
CA LEU A 336 -24.28 1.17 -39.98
C LEU A 336 -22.86 1.74 -39.88
N LYS A 337 -22.69 2.95 -39.34
CA LYS A 337 -21.36 3.55 -39.09
C LYS A 337 -20.50 2.69 -38.16
N TYR A 338 -21.08 2.15 -37.10
CA TYR A 338 -20.39 1.24 -36.19
C TYR A 338 -19.99 -0.07 -36.89
N LEU A 339 -20.89 -0.66 -37.66
CA LEU A 339 -20.58 -1.89 -38.38
C LEU A 339 -19.50 -1.67 -39.44
N LYS A 340 -19.53 -0.53 -40.13
CA LYS A 340 -18.46 -0.08 -41.03
C LYS A 340 -17.13 0.05 -40.29
N SER A 341 -17.08 0.70 -39.13
CA SER A 341 -15.84 0.90 -38.36
C SER A 341 -15.29 -0.39 -37.74
N ALA A 342 -16.14 -1.31 -37.28
CA ALA A 342 -15.73 -2.61 -36.76
C ALA A 342 -15.13 -3.50 -37.86
N VAL A 343 -15.77 -3.53 -39.03
CA VAL A 343 -15.23 -4.23 -40.22
C VAL A 343 -13.89 -3.62 -40.63
N LEU A 344 -13.77 -2.29 -40.66
CA LEU A 344 -12.52 -1.60 -40.94
C LEU A 344 -11.40 -2.03 -39.98
N GLN A 345 -11.66 -2.04 -38.67
CA GLN A 345 -10.67 -2.47 -37.67
C GLN A 345 -10.28 -3.94 -37.83
N PHE A 346 -11.24 -4.84 -38.09
CA PHE A 346 -10.94 -6.25 -38.34
C PHE A 346 -10.05 -6.45 -39.58
N MET A 347 -10.27 -5.64 -40.62
CA MET A 347 -9.43 -5.66 -41.82
C MET A 347 -8.00 -5.15 -41.53
N LEU A 348 -7.83 -4.20 -40.61
CA LEU A 348 -6.53 -3.64 -40.23
C LEU A 348 -5.76 -4.49 -39.20
N ALA A 349 -6.44 -5.21 -38.31
CA ALA A 349 -5.81 -5.87 -37.18
C ALA A 349 -5.00 -7.15 -37.54
N ASN A 350 -5.32 -7.81 -38.67
CA ASN A 350 -4.73 -9.12 -39.03
C ASN A 350 -4.06 -9.11 -40.42
N PRO A 351 -2.77 -8.79 -40.56
CA PRO A 351 -2.11 -8.62 -41.86
C PRO A 351 -1.84 -9.91 -42.65
N GLU A 352 -2.15 -11.11 -42.12
CA GLU A 352 -1.71 -12.37 -42.73
C GLU A 352 -2.61 -12.89 -43.89
N ASP A 353 -3.75 -12.25 -44.17
CA ASP A 353 -4.77 -12.79 -45.10
C ASP A 353 -5.23 -11.80 -46.20
N ASP A 354 -4.30 -11.02 -46.76
CA ASP A 354 -4.59 -9.91 -47.69
C ASP A 354 -5.43 -10.29 -48.92
N LYS A 355 -5.22 -11.47 -49.50
CA LYS A 355 -5.97 -11.91 -50.70
C LYS A 355 -7.43 -12.24 -50.39
N GLN A 356 -7.68 -12.91 -49.26
CA GLN A 356 -9.04 -13.23 -48.83
C GLN A 356 -9.76 -11.97 -48.36
N LYS A 357 -9.05 -11.08 -47.64
CA LYS A 357 -9.55 -9.78 -47.23
C LYS A 357 -9.90 -8.88 -48.42
N ALA A 358 -9.07 -8.79 -49.45
CA ALA A 358 -9.40 -8.00 -50.64
C ALA A 358 -10.68 -8.48 -51.35
N ALA A 359 -10.91 -9.79 -51.40
CA ALA A 359 -12.13 -10.37 -51.94
C ALA A 359 -13.36 -10.12 -51.04
N LEU A 360 -13.21 -10.32 -49.72
CA LEU A 360 -14.27 -10.04 -48.74
C LEU A 360 -14.62 -8.55 -48.70
N MET A 361 -13.62 -7.67 -48.83
CA MET A 361 -13.80 -6.21 -48.79
C MET A 361 -14.79 -5.78 -49.86
N ARG A 362 -14.66 -6.25 -51.11
CA ARG A 362 -15.60 -5.90 -52.18
C ARG A 362 -17.03 -6.32 -51.85
N VAL A 363 -17.20 -7.50 -51.25
CA VAL A 363 -18.51 -8.03 -50.88
C VAL A 363 -19.10 -7.23 -49.70
N VAL A 364 -18.30 -6.98 -48.67
CA VAL A 364 -18.74 -6.25 -47.47
C VAL A 364 -18.98 -4.77 -47.76
N ALA A 365 -18.17 -4.14 -48.60
CA ALA A 365 -18.36 -2.76 -49.06
C ALA A 365 -19.65 -2.60 -49.88
N ALA A 366 -19.98 -3.60 -50.70
CA ALA A 366 -21.23 -3.61 -51.45
C ALA A 366 -22.46 -3.80 -50.55
N ILE A 367 -22.36 -4.68 -49.54
CA ILE A 367 -23.47 -4.93 -48.59
C ILE A 367 -23.69 -3.70 -47.67
N LEU A 368 -22.61 -3.10 -47.17
CA LEU A 368 -22.67 -1.97 -46.22
C LEU A 368 -22.70 -0.60 -46.88
N HIS A 369 -22.73 -0.53 -48.22
CA HIS A 369 -22.77 0.71 -48.99
C HIS A 369 -21.66 1.69 -48.57
N PHE A 370 -20.41 1.25 -48.66
CA PHE A 370 -19.25 2.12 -48.43
C PHE A 370 -19.22 3.23 -49.49
N SER A 371 -18.93 4.46 -49.07
CA SER A 371 -18.66 5.54 -50.01
C SER A 371 -17.34 5.31 -50.74
N GLU A 372 -17.15 5.93 -51.91
CA GLU A 372 -15.90 5.82 -52.67
C GLU A 372 -14.68 6.26 -51.85
N GLN A 373 -14.81 7.31 -51.03
CA GLN A 373 -13.75 7.77 -50.13
C GLN A 373 -13.41 6.75 -49.03
N GLU A 374 -14.41 6.08 -48.45
CA GLU A 374 -14.19 5.01 -47.48
C GLU A 374 -13.49 3.82 -48.15
N MET A 375 -13.91 3.43 -49.37
CA MET A 375 -13.24 2.37 -50.13
C MET A 375 -11.79 2.71 -50.48
N GLU A 376 -11.50 3.96 -50.86
CA GLU A 376 -10.14 4.43 -51.13
C GLU A 376 -9.26 4.37 -49.88
N SER A 377 -9.77 4.78 -48.71
CA SER A 377 -9.03 4.71 -47.44
C SER A 377 -8.67 3.27 -47.05
N VAL A 378 -9.54 2.30 -47.34
CA VAL A 378 -9.31 0.87 -47.08
C VAL A 378 -8.34 0.26 -48.07
N GLN A 379 -8.49 0.59 -49.34
CA GLN A 379 -7.57 0.12 -50.38
C GLN A 379 -6.18 0.69 -50.16
N ALA A 380 -6.06 1.97 -49.75
CA ALA A 380 -4.81 2.57 -49.36
C ALA A 380 -4.20 1.87 -48.15
N ALA A 381 -4.98 1.58 -47.11
CA ALA A 381 -4.47 0.90 -45.92
C ALA A 381 -4.04 -0.56 -46.17
N ILE A 382 -4.77 -1.30 -47.01
CA ILE A 382 -4.42 -2.68 -47.43
C ILE A 382 -3.19 -2.65 -48.35
N ALA A 383 -3.07 -1.65 -49.23
CA ALA A 383 -1.91 -1.49 -50.12
C ALA A 383 -0.65 -1.06 -49.34
N ASP A 384 -0.78 -0.14 -48.36
CA ASP A 384 0.34 0.35 -47.55
C ASP A 384 0.84 -0.66 -46.52
N THR A 385 0.05 -1.65 -46.10
CA THR A 385 0.58 -2.78 -45.29
C THR A 385 1.64 -3.61 -46.01
N SER A 386 1.74 -3.54 -47.35
CA SER A 386 2.84 -4.14 -48.10
C SER A 386 4.15 -3.32 -48.06
N ALA A 387 4.10 -2.07 -47.57
CA ALA A 387 5.24 -1.16 -47.48
C ALA A 387 5.67 -0.84 -46.03
N ILE A 388 4.85 -1.14 -45.03
CA ILE A 388 5.12 -0.82 -43.61
C ILE A 388 5.75 -2.03 -42.89
N VAL A 389 7.01 -2.33 -43.22
CA VAL A 389 7.93 -3.07 -42.32
C VAL A 389 8.91 -2.09 -41.63
N SER A 390 8.78 -0.78 -41.83
CA SER A 390 9.72 0.19 -41.24
C SER A 390 9.13 1.58 -40.99
N ASN A 391 8.17 1.71 -40.07
CA ASN A 391 8.08 2.82 -39.09
C ASN A 391 6.74 2.82 -38.34
N PRO A 392 6.71 2.86 -37.00
CA PRO A 392 5.50 3.05 -36.22
C PRO A 392 5.41 4.51 -35.73
N VAL A 393 4.67 5.39 -36.42
CA VAL A 393 4.31 6.70 -35.84
C VAL A 393 2.89 7.10 -36.24
N ALA A 394 2.04 7.16 -35.21
CA ALA A 394 0.96 8.11 -34.99
C ALA A 394 0.29 8.73 -36.25
N MET A 395 -0.80 8.11 -36.69
CA MET A 395 -1.84 8.82 -37.45
C MET A 395 -3.19 8.75 -36.74
N THR A 396 -3.37 9.74 -35.86
CA THR A 396 -4.54 10.63 -35.81
C THR A 396 -5.95 10.04 -35.95
N TRP A 397 -6.52 9.69 -34.79
CA TRP A 397 -7.96 9.62 -34.51
C TRP A 397 -8.72 10.95 -34.77
N ASN A 398 -8.03 12.09 -34.94
CA ASN A 398 -8.65 13.40 -35.11
C ASN A 398 -9.33 13.64 -36.47
N ALA A 399 -9.05 12.83 -37.50
CA ALA A 399 -9.66 13.03 -38.81
C ALA A 399 -11.12 12.51 -38.90
N LEU A 400 -11.53 11.58 -38.02
CA LEU A 400 -12.84 10.93 -38.11
C LEU A 400 -13.97 11.68 -37.37
N PHE A 401 -13.65 12.62 -36.47
CA PHE A 401 -14.64 13.37 -35.67
C PHE A 401 -14.86 14.83 -36.11
N SER A 402 -14.19 15.31 -37.17
CA SER A 402 -14.27 16.72 -37.61
C SER A 402 -15.26 16.98 -38.76
N LEU A 403 -16.31 16.17 -38.90
CA LEU A 403 -17.33 16.33 -39.95
C LEU A 403 -18.75 16.40 -39.37
N GLY A 404 -19.01 17.43 -38.57
CA GLY A 404 -20.36 17.72 -38.06
C GLY A 404 -20.39 18.93 -37.14
N GLY A 405 -20.55 20.13 -37.70
CA GLY A 405 -20.74 21.33 -36.88
C GLY A 405 -20.53 22.66 -37.61
N ALA A 406 -21.36 22.96 -38.61
CA ALA A 406 -21.52 24.32 -39.12
C ALA A 406 -22.92 24.83 -38.75
N GLY A 407 -22.98 25.78 -37.82
CA GLY A 407 -24.20 26.53 -37.51
C GLY A 407 -24.26 26.99 -36.05
N GLY A 408 -24.09 28.29 -35.80
CA GLY A 408 -24.40 28.87 -34.50
C GLY A 408 -23.52 30.06 -34.10
N THR A 409 -23.71 31.19 -34.75
CA THR A 409 -23.25 32.51 -34.30
C THR A 409 -23.83 32.85 -32.92
N GLY A 410 -22.98 33.28 -31.98
CA GLY A 410 -23.42 33.82 -30.69
C GLY A 410 -22.26 34.42 -29.91
N ALA A 411 -22.02 35.71 -30.13
CA ALA A 411 -21.05 36.52 -29.40
C ALA A 411 -21.43 36.66 -27.91
N ALA A 412 -20.43 36.62 -27.02
CA ALA A 412 -20.06 37.72 -26.11
C ALA A 412 -19.26 37.26 -24.89
N ALA A 413 -18.40 38.18 -24.43
CA ALA A 413 -17.82 38.32 -23.10
C ALA A 413 -16.55 37.52 -22.74
N VAL A 414 -15.44 38.16 -23.09
CA VAL A 414 -14.09 38.10 -22.53
C VAL A 414 -14.09 38.44 -21.03
N VAL A 415 -13.51 37.59 -20.17
CA VAL A 415 -12.86 37.93 -18.88
C VAL A 415 -11.75 36.89 -18.57
N PRO A 416 -10.52 37.28 -18.16
CA PRO A 416 -9.34 36.40 -18.09
C PRO A 416 -9.20 35.60 -16.78
N PRO A 417 -8.30 34.59 -16.71
CA PRO A 417 -8.17 33.69 -15.57
C PRO A 417 -7.28 34.27 -14.46
N THR A 418 -7.77 34.22 -13.23
CA THR A 418 -7.01 34.52 -12.02
C THR A 418 -6.18 33.31 -11.63
N GLN A 419 -4.86 33.50 -11.63
CA GLN A 419 -3.87 32.60 -11.04
C GLN A 419 -4.07 32.52 -9.52
N ALA A 420 -4.12 31.30 -8.98
CA ALA A 420 -3.91 31.04 -7.57
C ALA A 420 -2.76 30.05 -7.42
N THR A 421 -1.56 30.62 -7.30
CA THR A 421 -0.36 30.02 -6.73
C THR A 421 -0.65 29.40 -5.35
N ARG A 422 -0.39 28.10 -5.18
CA ARG A 422 -0.14 27.52 -3.85
C ARG A 422 1.23 26.83 -3.84
N ARG A 423 2.16 27.51 -3.16
CA ARG A 423 3.48 27.10 -2.66
C ARG A 423 3.46 25.68 -2.08
N MET A 424 4.35 24.79 -2.52
CA MET A 424 5.71 24.53 -1.99
C MET A 424 5.75 24.02 -0.55
N ALA A 425 6.10 22.74 -0.38
CA ALA A 425 7.02 22.23 0.66
C ALA A 425 7.51 20.81 0.25
N PRO A 426 8.74 20.41 0.65
CA PRO A 426 9.65 19.64 -0.20
C PRO A 426 9.72 18.14 0.07
N GLU A 427 10.16 17.42 -0.96
CA GLU A 427 10.66 16.04 -0.93
C GLU A 427 11.95 15.94 -0.09
N PRO A 428 12.15 14.83 0.66
CA PRO A 428 13.46 14.46 1.14
C PRO A 428 14.18 13.58 0.09
N GLU A 429 15.31 14.10 -0.41
CA GLU A 429 16.37 13.31 -1.03
C GLU A 429 16.94 12.33 0.02
N ALA A 430 17.05 11.05 -0.34
CA ALA A 430 18.00 10.13 0.29
C ALA A 430 18.40 9.02 -0.67
N GLU A 431 19.57 9.22 -1.27
CA GLU A 431 20.67 8.27 -1.39
C GLU A 431 20.46 7.00 -2.23
N ALA A 432 21.08 7.07 -3.41
CA ALA A 432 21.60 5.93 -4.14
C ALA A 432 22.62 5.16 -3.27
N ALA A 433 22.33 3.88 -3.00
CA ALA A 433 23.32 2.89 -2.62
C ALA A 433 23.46 1.88 -3.75
N THR A 434 24.67 1.87 -4.32
CA THR A 434 25.21 0.90 -5.26
C THR A 434 25.55 -0.44 -4.60
N ALA A 435 25.76 -1.47 -5.46
CA ALA A 435 26.34 -2.80 -5.23
C ALA A 435 25.29 -3.92 -5.10
N ALA A 436 25.11 -4.79 -6.10
CA ALA A 436 25.99 -5.83 -6.66
C ALA A 436 25.74 -7.21 -6.01
N ASP A 437 25.59 -8.20 -6.89
CA ASP A 437 25.72 -9.64 -6.71
C ASP A 437 24.87 -10.37 -5.65
N ALA A 438 23.89 -11.14 -6.13
CA ALA A 438 23.74 -12.55 -5.77
C ALA A 438 22.95 -13.29 -6.85
N GLU A 439 23.72 -13.97 -7.68
CA GLU A 439 23.37 -15.08 -8.53
C GLU A 439 22.86 -16.29 -7.69
N ALA A 440 22.03 -17.12 -8.33
CA ALA A 440 21.74 -18.54 -8.02
C ALA A 440 20.57 -18.95 -7.09
N ALA A 441 19.90 -20.01 -7.58
CA ALA A 441 18.87 -20.88 -6.99
C ALA A 441 17.42 -20.34 -7.06
N ALA A 442 16.43 -20.96 -7.70
CA ALA A 442 16.24 -22.25 -8.36
C ALA A 442 14.94 -22.09 -9.21
N GLY A 443 14.69 -22.69 -10.37
CA GLY A 443 15.12 -23.99 -10.85
C GLY A 443 14.24 -25.11 -10.26
N GLY A 444 12.97 -25.22 -10.67
CA GLY A 444 12.13 -26.33 -10.20
C GLY A 444 10.66 -26.26 -10.61
N ALA A 445 10.38 -26.40 -11.91
CA ALA A 445 9.09 -26.88 -12.39
C ALA A 445 9.18 -28.40 -12.61
N ARG A 446 8.11 -29.12 -12.21
CA ARG A 446 7.64 -30.49 -12.58
C ARG A 446 7.37 -31.36 -11.35
N GLU A 447 6.12 -31.78 -11.10
CA GLU A 447 5.26 -32.74 -11.84
C GLU A 447 5.52 -34.18 -11.35
N ASN A 448 4.41 -34.94 -11.19
CA ASN A 448 4.22 -36.28 -10.61
C ASN A 448 3.98 -36.25 -9.08
N GLY A 449 2.91 -36.79 -8.52
CA GLY A 449 1.97 -37.81 -9.00
C GLY A 449 1.97 -38.95 -7.98
N GLU A 450 0.97 -38.97 -7.11
CA GLU A 450 0.34 -40.14 -6.48
C GLU A 450 -0.95 -39.73 -5.76
#